data_AF-A0AAD4LM69-F1
#
_entry.id   AF-A0AAD4LM69-F1
#
_cell.length_a   1.000
_cell.length_b   1.000
_cell.length_c   1.000
_cell.angle_alpha   90.00
_cell.angle_beta   90.00
_cell.angle_gamma   90.00
#
_symmetry.space_group_name_H-M   'P 1'
#
loop_
_entity.id
_entity.type
_entity.pdbx_description
1 polymer ?
#
loop_
_entity_poly.entity_id
_entity_poly.type
_entity_poly.pdbx_seq_one_letter_code
_entity_poly.pdbx_strand_id
1 'polypeptide(L)'
;MILRVRKPESPVNWRKKVISPVHTWRAPFIGEHALEALELHVIEQKTKSESYGPYCSIVQSSGMGKSRLLDEFSRSNFLIPINLRKPGTEALFDKTRLVVTDMAKSRSERITRFRDFMTDGQTMGSVGEKRRKFYDEIVVTVREAMKMSEATPQLVQGALDELIECLGPRQTGGNAKFPDVFAVFDGAAALTEVRTSSNRSYFIELCSVLHDLGNVSFFAFFLSTTSTISQFAMPKGINNSHKVELRKLKSSLPFSDLGFDHLMHNRKIFDKFKTIDDVTSTECIMYMGRPL
;
A
#
# COMPACT_ATOMS: atom_id res chain seq x y z
N MET A 1 23.78 -26.58 -35.42
CA MET A 1 24.30 -25.22 -35.12
C MET A 1 24.40 -25.08 -33.61
N ILE A 2 25.60 -25.29 -33.06
CA ILE A 2 25.85 -25.34 -31.61
C ILE A 2 26.20 -23.92 -31.15
N LEU A 3 25.36 -23.32 -30.31
CA LEU A 3 25.61 -22.01 -29.69
C LEU A 3 26.76 -22.15 -28.68
N ARG A 4 27.94 -21.62 -29.01
CA ARG A 4 29.06 -21.47 -28.07
C ARG A 4 28.76 -20.32 -27.11
N VAL A 5 28.55 -20.64 -25.84
CA VAL A 5 28.53 -19.67 -24.73
C VAL A 5 29.97 -19.19 -24.50
N ARG A 6 30.25 -17.90 -24.72
CA ARG A 6 31.53 -17.28 -24.31
C ARG A 6 31.56 -17.18 -22.78
N LYS A 7 32.69 -17.56 -22.17
CA LYS A 7 32.94 -17.32 -20.74
C LYS A 7 32.95 -15.81 -20.46
N PRO A 8 32.36 -15.33 -19.34
CA PRO A 8 32.40 -13.92 -19.00
C PRO A 8 33.83 -13.49 -18.62
N GLU A 9 34.29 -12.41 -19.23
CA GLU A 9 35.57 -11.75 -18.92
C GLU A 9 35.44 -10.96 -17.61
N SER A 10 36.14 -11.42 -16.56
CA SER A 10 36.43 -10.71 -15.29
C SER A 10 35.24 -10.13 -14.48
N PRO A 11 35.32 -10.10 -13.14
CA PRO A 11 34.21 -9.63 -12.30
C PRO A 11 34.00 -8.12 -12.50
N VAL A 12 32.88 -7.77 -13.13
CA VAL A 12 32.40 -6.39 -13.24
C VAL A 12 32.27 -5.81 -11.83
N ASN A 13 33.04 -4.77 -11.55
CA ASN A 13 33.03 -4.05 -10.29
C ASN A 13 31.73 -3.22 -10.18
N TRP A 14 30.66 -3.86 -9.68
CA TRP A 14 29.31 -3.31 -9.53
C TRP A 14 29.21 -2.04 -8.67
N ARG A 15 30.30 -1.61 -8.01
CA ARG A 15 30.32 -0.48 -7.07
C ARG A 15 30.45 0.90 -7.71
N LYS A 16 30.71 1.05 -9.01
CA LYS A 16 31.12 2.35 -9.60
C LYS A 16 30.08 3.12 -10.44
N LYS A 17 28.83 2.66 -10.56
CA LYS A 17 27.73 3.44 -11.17
C LYS A 17 26.45 3.37 -10.33
N VAL A 18 26.53 3.81 -9.08
CA VAL A 18 25.32 3.99 -8.27
C VAL A 18 24.68 5.32 -8.67
N ILE A 19 23.79 5.30 -9.67
CA ILE A 19 22.85 6.40 -9.87
C ILE A 19 21.96 6.40 -8.62
N SER A 20 21.91 7.52 -7.90
CA SER A 20 21.22 7.60 -6.60
C SER A 20 19.74 7.23 -6.74
N PRO A 21 19.15 6.44 -5.83
CA PRO A 21 17.73 6.07 -5.85
C PRO A 21 16.77 7.27 -5.88
N VAL A 22 17.22 8.45 -5.47
CA VAL A 22 16.51 9.74 -5.60
C VAL A 22 16.17 10.06 -7.06
N HIS A 23 17.01 9.64 -8.02
CA HIS A 23 16.76 9.83 -9.45
C HIS A 23 15.63 8.93 -9.95
N THR A 24 15.46 7.72 -9.41
CA THR A 24 14.36 6.81 -9.79
C THR A 24 13.00 7.39 -9.45
N TRP A 25 12.87 8.00 -8.27
CA TRP A 25 11.63 8.63 -7.82
C TRP A 25 11.25 9.86 -8.64
N ARG A 26 12.25 10.51 -9.29
CA ARG A 26 12.04 11.65 -10.18
C ARG A 26 11.80 11.27 -11.64
N ALA A 27 12.10 10.03 -12.03
CA ALA A 27 11.82 9.54 -13.37
C ALA A 27 10.30 9.44 -13.61
N PRO A 28 9.83 9.68 -14.84
CA PRO A 28 8.43 9.44 -15.19
C PRO A 28 7.99 8.04 -14.81
N PHE A 29 6.79 7.92 -14.24
CA PHE A 29 6.23 6.61 -13.97
C PHE A 29 5.79 5.95 -15.27
N ILE A 30 6.13 4.67 -15.41
CA ILE A 30 5.68 3.81 -16.50
C ILE A 30 4.88 2.72 -15.81
N GLY A 31 3.59 2.59 -16.13
CA GLY A 31 2.71 1.62 -15.46
C GLY A 31 1.25 2.05 -15.29
N GLU A 32 0.72 2.90 -16.17
CA GLU A 32 -0.70 3.33 -16.12
C GLU A 32 -1.66 2.14 -16.09
N HIS A 33 -1.40 1.09 -16.87
CA HIS A 33 -2.20 -0.14 -16.84
C HIS A 33 -2.14 -0.89 -15.51
N ALA A 34 -1.03 -0.81 -14.77
CA ALA A 34 -0.94 -1.40 -13.45
C ALA A 34 -1.79 -0.61 -12.44
N LEU A 35 -1.95 0.71 -12.62
CA LEU A 35 -2.89 1.52 -11.84
C LEU A 35 -4.33 1.15 -12.18
N GLU A 36 -4.67 1.06 -13.47
CA GLU A 36 -6.01 0.63 -13.93
C GLU A 36 -6.38 -0.76 -13.40
N ALA A 37 -5.46 -1.72 -13.50
CA ALA A 37 -5.64 -3.06 -12.97
C ALA A 37 -5.83 -3.06 -11.44
N LEU A 38 -5.07 -2.23 -10.72
CA LEU A 38 -5.24 -2.08 -9.28
C LEU A 38 -6.62 -1.50 -8.93
N GLU A 39 -7.08 -0.49 -9.66
CA GLU A 39 -8.40 0.11 -9.46
C GLU A 39 -9.54 -0.89 -9.71
N LEU A 40 -9.44 -1.67 -10.80
CA LEU A 40 -10.39 -2.74 -11.11
C LEU A 40 -10.38 -3.82 -10.02
N HIS A 41 -9.20 -4.21 -9.53
CA HIS A 41 -9.07 -5.19 -8.46
C HIS A 41 -9.73 -4.69 -7.16
N VAL A 42 -9.54 -3.41 -6.81
CA VAL A 42 -10.21 -2.80 -5.65
C VAL A 42 -11.73 -2.87 -5.79
N ILE A 43 -12.27 -2.54 -6.96
CA ILE A 43 -13.71 -2.59 -7.24
C ILE A 43 -14.22 -4.04 -7.14
N GLU A 44 -13.50 -5.01 -7.71
CA GLU A 44 -13.88 -6.42 -7.61
C GLU A 44 -13.91 -6.86 -6.14
N GLN A 45 -12.86 -6.59 -5.36
CA GLN A 45 -12.79 -6.97 -3.95
C GLN A 45 -13.88 -6.31 -3.11
N LYS A 46 -14.25 -5.06 -3.40
CA LYS A 46 -15.34 -4.34 -2.72
C LYS A 46 -16.73 -4.86 -3.07
N THR A 47 -16.91 -5.40 -4.27
CA THR A 47 -18.23 -5.83 -4.76
C THR A 47 -18.49 -7.32 -4.58
N LYS A 48 -17.45 -8.11 -4.35
CA LYS A 48 -17.53 -9.54 -4.16
C LYS A 48 -18.14 -9.89 -2.81
N SER A 49 -19.29 -10.55 -2.82
CA SER A 49 -20.02 -10.97 -1.62
C SER A 49 -19.25 -11.96 -0.73
N GLU A 50 -18.28 -12.68 -1.29
CA GLU A 50 -17.44 -13.62 -0.56
C GLU A 50 -16.15 -12.98 0.00
N SER A 51 -15.92 -11.68 -0.19
CA SER A 51 -14.71 -11.03 0.31
C SER A 51 -14.75 -10.90 1.84
N TYR A 52 -13.68 -11.32 2.52
CA TYR A 52 -13.58 -11.17 3.97
C TYR A 52 -13.55 -9.71 4.41
N GLY A 53 -13.06 -8.78 3.59
CA GLY A 53 -13.03 -7.38 3.99
C GLY A 53 -12.49 -6.45 2.91
N PRO A 54 -12.52 -5.14 3.17
CA PRO A 54 -12.12 -4.11 2.23
C PRO A 54 -10.59 -3.95 2.23
N TYR A 55 -9.88 -5.00 1.87
CA TYR A 55 -8.42 -4.95 1.78
C TYR A 55 -7.90 -5.90 0.71
N CYS A 56 -6.65 -5.72 0.30
CA CYS A 56 -5.88 -6.74 -0.40
C CYS A 56 -4.41 -6.68 0.01
N SER A 57 -3.68 -7.77 -0.25
CA SER A 57 -2.22 -7.77 -0.15
C SER A 57 -1.59 -7.56 -1.52
N ILE A 58 -0.49 -6.82 -1.58
CA ILE A 58 0.34 -6.71 -2.78
C ILE A 58 1.63 -7.47 -2.48
N VAL A 59 1.76 -8.66 -3.07
CA VAL A 59 2.81 -9.64 -2.72
C VAL A 59 3.76 -9.79 -3.91
N GLN A 60 4.97 -9.25 -3.77
CA GLN A 60 6.05 -9.40 -4.73
C GLN A 60 7.40 -9.18 -4.05
N SER A 61 8.50 -9.58 -4.71
CA SER A 61 9.87 -9.32 -4.25
C SER A 61 10.14 -7.82 -3.97
N SER A 62 11.16 -7.54 -3.16
CA SER A 62 11.63 -6.16 -2.96
C SER A 62 12.07 -5.52 -4.29
N GLY A 63 11.94 -4.20 -4.41
CA GLY A 63 12.32 -3.46 -5.62
C GLY A 63 11.42 -3.68 -6.83
N MET A 64 10.28 -4.37 -6.70
CA MET A 64 9.39 -4.63 -7.85
C MET A 64 8.47 -3.44 -8.21
N GLY A 65 8.55 -2.32 -7.49
CA GLY A 65 7.77 -1.11 -7.78
C GLY A 65 6.47 -0.96 -6.97
N LYS A 66 6.17 -1.84 -6.01
CA LYS A 66 4.95 -1.80 -5.18
C LYS A 66 4.71 -0.43 -4.51
N SER A 67 5.72 0.09 -3.82
CA SER A 67 5.62 1.39 -3.14
C SER A 67 5.51 2.54 -4.14
N ARG A 68 6.14 2.42 -5.32
CA ARG A 68 6.02 3.42 -6.39
C ARG A 68 4.63 3.40 -7.02
N LEU A 69 4.03 2.22 -7.25
CA LEU A 69 2.65 2.09 -7.71
C LEU A 69 1.69 2.83 -6.77
N LEU A 70 1.81 2.61 -5.46
CA LEU A 70 0.91 3.24 -4.49
C LEU A 70 1.19 4.73 -4.28
N ASP A 71 2.43 5.18 -4.45
CA ASP A 71 2.78 6.61 -4.50
C ASP A 71 2.10 7.29 -5.71
N GLU A 72 2.16 6.66 -6.88
CA GLU A 72 1.52 7.14 -8.10
C GLU A 72 -0.02 7.09 -8.00
N PHE A 73 -0.56 6.03 -7.41
CA PHE A 73 -1.98 5.91 -7.09
C PHE A 73 -2.44 7.04 -6.14
N SER A 74 -1.61 7.47 -5.19
CA SER A 74 -1.92 8.55 -4.25
C SER A 74 -2.02 9.94 -4.89
N ARG A 75 -1.60 10.10 -6.16
CA ARG A 75 -1.73 11.38 -6.87
C ARG A 75 -3.19 11.76 -7.13
N SER A 76 -4.04 10.74 -7.33
CA SER A 76 -5.46 10.92 -7.63
C SER A 76 -6.37 10.45 -6.50
N ASN A 77 -5.85 9.68 -5.55
CA ASN A 77 -6.61 9.00 -4.50
C ASN A 77 -6.10 9.39 -3.10
N PHE A 78 -7.01 9.61 -2.15
CA PHE A 78 -6.63 9.94 -0.78
C PHE A 78 -6.09 8.71 -0.06
N LEU A 79 -4.79 8.71 0.24
CA LEU A 79 -4.08 7.53 0.72
C LEU A 79 -3.23 7.87 1.96
N ILE A 80 -3.40 7.09 3.03
CA ILE A 80 -2.70 7.22 4.30
C ILE A 80 -1.58 6.17 4.40
N PRO A 81 -0.29 6.56 4.30
CA PRO A 81 0.81 5.60 4.26
C PRO A 81 1.32 5.23 5.67
N ILE A 82 0.86 4.10 6.20
CA ILE A 82 1.24 3.54 7.50
C ILE A 82 2.46 2.64 7.37
N ASN A 83 3.59 3.02 7.98
CA ASN A 83 4.76 2.15 8.08
C ASN A 83 4.73 1.44 9.44
N LEU A 84 4.57 0.12 9.43
CA LEU A 84 4.24 -0.68 10.62
C LEU A 84 5.40 -0.95 11.58
N ARG A 85 6.34 -0.02 11.69
CA ARG A 85 7.35 -0.07 12.75
C ARG A 85 6.79 0.32 14.13
N LYS A 86 5.56 0.89 14.25
CA LYS A 86 4.83 1.17 15.52
C LYS A 86 3.28 1.24 15.34
N PRO A 87 2.45 0.92 16.36
CA PRO A 87 0.97 0.74 16.22
C PRO A 87 0.08 1.97 16.57
N GLY A 88 -1.12 2.06 15.95
CA GLY A 88 -2.26 2.94 16.33
C GLY A 88 -3.22 3.31 15.17
N THR A 89 -4.54 3.04 15.25
CA THR A 89 -5.47 3.14 14.08
C THR A 89 -6.64 4.13 14.20
N GLU A 90 -7.25 4.34 15.36
CA GLU A 90 -8.38 5.30 15.50
C GLU A 90 -7.88 6.73 15.48
N ALA A 91 -6.95 7.06 16.40
CA ALA A 91 -6.29 8.36 16.43
C ALA A 91 -5.60 8.71 15.11
N LEU A 92 -5.29 7.71 14.26
CA LEU A 92 -4.78 7.95 12.92
C LEU A 92 -5.80 8.70 12.06
N PHE A 93 -7.07 8.27 12.05
CA PHE A 93 -8.10 8.91 11.21
C PHE A 93 -8.44 10.30 11.74
N ASP A 94 -8.63 10.47 13.04
CA ASP A 94 -8.89 11.77 13.66
C ASP A 94 -7.76 12.77 13.40
N LYS A 95 -6.51 12.33 13.61
CA LYS A 95 -5.36 13.19 13.38
C LYS A 95 -5.21 13.54 11.90
N THR A 96 -5.47 12.59 11.01
CA THR A 96 -5.51 12.84 9.57
C THR A 96 -6.56 13.90 9.24
N ARG A 97 -7.77 13.78 9.80
CA ARG A 97 -8.86 14.75 9.60
C ARG A 97 -8.47 16.15 10.04
N LEU A 98 -7.91 16.29 11.25
CA LEU A 98 -7.44 17.58 11.77
C LEU A 98 -6.40 18.22 10.84
N VAL A 99 -5.42 17.44 10.40
CA VAL A 99 -4.35 17.91 9.50
C VAL A 99 -4.91 18.33 8.14
N VAL A 100 -5.84 17.55 7.57
CA VAL A 100 -6.39 17.78 6.23
C VAL A 100 -7.40 18.94 6.19
N THR A 101 -8.13 19.18 7.28
CA THR A 101 -9.19 20.21 7.33
C THR A 101 -8.64 21.61 7.05
N ASP A 102 -7.46 21.92 7.58
CA ASP A 102 -6.81 23.23 7.44
C ASP A 102 -5.97 23.36 6.16
N MET A 103 -5.78 22.27 5.41
CA MET A 103 -4.86 22.26 4.27
C MET A 103 -5.40 23.02 3.05
N ALA A 104 -6.67 22.85 2.69
CA ALA A 104 -7.20 23.40 1.44
C ALA A 104 -8.74 23.39 1.39
N LYS A 105 -9.31 24.07 0.39
CA LYS A 105 -10.77 24.13 0.18
C LYS A 105 -11.32 23.01 -0.70
N SER A 106 -10.53 22.48 -1.64
CA SER A 106 -10.98 21.44 -2.57
C SER A 106 -10.39 20.06 -2.25
N ARG A 107 -11.11 19.00 -2.62
CA ARG A 107 -10.69 17.60 -2.44
C ARG A 107 -9.34 17.31 -3.09
N SER A 108 -9.18 17.65 -4.36
CA SER A 108 -7.95 17.41 -5.13
C SER A 108 -6.74 18.12 -4.53
N GLU A 109 -6.93 19.34 -4.03
CA GLU A 109 -5.88 20.11 -3.36
C GLU A 109 -5.55 19.53 -1.97
N ARG A 110 -6.56 19.07 -1.21
CA ARG A 110 -6.35 18.34 0.06
C ARG A 110 -5.52 17.08 -0.15
N ILE A 111 -5.83 16.26 -1.16
CA ILE A 111 -5.06 15.05 -1.52
C ILE A 111 -3.61 15.42 -1.82
N THR A 112 -3.40 16.40 -2.69
CA THR A 112 -2.06 16.83 -3.10
C THR A 112 -1.25 17.36 -1.91
N ARG A 113 -1.82 18.28 -1.12
CA ARG A 113 -1.14 18.87 0.04
C ARG A 113 -0.87 17.85 1.14
N PHE A 114 -1.78 16.90 1.38
CA PHE A 114 -1.56 15.83 2.34
C PHE A 114 -0.43 14.89 1.90
N ARG A 115 -0.41 14.51 0.61
CA ARG A 115 0.70 13.73 0.05
C ARG A 115 2.02 14.46 0.20
N ASP A 116 2.07 15.75 -0.14
CA ASP A 116 3.27 16.56 -0.02
C ASP A 116 3.70 16.69 1.47
N PHE A 117 2.75 16.86 2.39
CA PHE A 117 3.01 16.85 3.84
C PHE A 117 3.62 15.53 4.33
N MET A 118 3.11 14.38 3.86
CA MET A 118 3.57 13.05 4.27
C MET A 118 4.93 12.66 3.64
N THR A 119 5.29 13.28 2.52
CA THR A 119 6.54 13.00 1.78
C THR A 119 7.62 14.05 1.99
N ASP A 120 7.29 15.21 2.56
CA ASP A 120 8.23 16.30 2.81
C ASP A 120 9.40 15.86 3.70
N GLY A 121 10.62 16.14 3.24
CA GLY A 121 11.86 15.74 3.91
C GLY A 121 12.11 14.23 3.99
N GLN A 122 11.32 13.39 3.30
CA GLN A 122 11.55 11.94 3.26
C GLN A 122 12.78 11.59 2.43
N THR A 123 13.60 10.67 2.93
CA THR A 123 14.73 10.09 2.22
C THR A 123 14.57 8.57 2.13
N MET A 124 15.50 7.89 1.45
CA MET A 124 15.51 6.42 1.42
C MET A 124 15.78 5.80 2.80
N GLY A 125 16.58 6.48 3.64
CA GLY A 125 16.96 5.95 4.96
C GLY A 125 16.09 6.44 6.11
N SER A 126 15.29 7.50 5.90
CA SER A 126 14.57 8.17 6.97
C SER A 126 13.21 8.70 6.52
N VAL A 127 12.20 8.52 7.37
CA VAL A 127 10.94 9.25 7.27
C VAL A 127 11.17 10.74 7.56
N GLY A 128 10.46 11.60 6.84
CA GLY A 128 10.47 13.05 7.06
C GLY A 128 9.99 13.43 8.46
N GLU A 129 10.42 14.60 8.94
CA GLU A 129 10.12 15.05 10.32
C GLU A 129 8.62 15.25 10.55
N LYS A 130 7.91 15.83 9.58
CA LYS A 130 6.45 16.03 9.64
C LYS A 130 5.70 14.72 9.79
N ARG A 131 6.00 13.74 8.93
CA ARG A 131 5.44 12.38 9.01
C ARG A 131 5.76 11.70 10.34
N ARG A 132 6.97 11.88 10.86
CA ARG A 132 7.36 11.32 12.16
C ARG A 132 6.54 11.91 13.30
N LYS A 133 6.47 13.24 13.41
CA LYS A 133 5.68 13.92 14.44
C LYS A 133 4.21 13.53 14.38
N PHE A 134 3.65 13.48 13.17
CA PHE A 134 2.28 13.02 12.93
C PHE A 134 2.00 11.65 13.56
N TYR A 135 2.86 10.64 13.30
CA TYR A 135 2.69 9.31 13.90
C TYR A 135 3.04 9.25 15.38
N ASP A 136 4.04 10.00 15.85
CA ASP A 136 4.39 10.03 17.27
C ASP A 136 3.22 10.58 18.11
N GLU A 137 2.53 11.62 17.63
CA GLU A 137 1.33 12.17 18.28
C GLU A 137 0.19 11.13 18.31
N ILE A 138 -0.05 10.41 17.21
CA ILE A 138 -1.03 9.32 17.16
C ILE A 138 -0.71 8.24 18.19
N VAL A 139 0.55 7.82 18.28
CA VAL A 139 0.98 6.79 19.24
C VAL A 139 0.76 7.25 20.68
N VAL A 140 1.00 8.53 20.98
CA VAL A 140 0.72 9.12 22.30
C VAL A 140 -0.78 9.05 22.59
N THR A 141 -1.63 9.55 21.69
CA THR A 141 -3.08 9.53 21.85
C THR A 141 -3.63 8.11 22.04
N VAL A 142 -3.17 7.14 21.24
CA VAL A 142 -3.61 5.74 21.37
C VAL A 142 -3.19 5.15 22.72
N ARG A 143 -1.96 5.42 23.18
CA ARG A 143 -1.50 4.94 24.49
C ARG A 143 -2.28 5.51 25.66
N GLU A 144 -2.75 6.75 25.54
CA GLU A 144 -3.61 7.38 26.54
C GLU A 144 -5.02 6.79 26.50
N ALA A 145 -5.61 6.65 25.32
CA ALA A 145 -6.92 6.04 25.13
C ALA A 145 -6.97 4.59 25.63
N MET A 146 -5.94 3.78 25.34
CA MET A 146 -5.83 2.40 25.82
C MET A 146 -5.82 2.26 27.36
N LYS A 147 -5.51 3.32 28.11
CA LYS A 147 -5.61 3.31 29.57
C LYS A 147 -7.03 3.55 30.07
N MET A 148 -7.91 4.10 29.23
CA MET A 148 -9.26 4.54 29.60
C MET A 148 -10.35 3.59 29.08
N SER A 149 -10.24 3.07 27.86
CA SER A 149 -11.16 2.08 27.26
C SER A 149 -10.59 1.51 25.95
N GLU A 150 -11.04 0.33 25.53
CA GLU A 150 -10.83 -0.16 24.15
C GLU A 150 -11.72 0.61 23.17
N ALA A 151 -11.16 0.90 21.98
CA ALA A 151 -11.89 1.50 20.87
C ALA A 151 -12.88 0.49 20.28
N THR A 152 -14.13 0.90 20.05
CA THR A 152 -15.15 0.05 19.43
C THR A 152 -15.14 0.23 17.91
N PRO A 153 -15.52 -0.79 17.12
CA PRO A 153 -15.64 -0.67 15.67
C PRO A 153 -16.52 0.51 15.22
N GLN A 154 -17.55 0.84 15.99
CA GLN A 154 -18.47 1.95 15.71
C GLN A 154 -17.78 3.32 15.82
N LEU A 155 -16.87 3.50 16.79
CA LEU A 155 -16.08 4.74 16.91
C LEU A 155 -15.15 4.91 15.70
N VAL A 156 -14.48 3.83 15.30
CA VAL A 156 -13.61 3.82 14.12
C VAL A 156 -14.39 4.13 12.83
N GLN A 157 -15.60 3.58 12.68
CA GLN A 157 -16.49 3.90 11.56
C GLN A 157 -16.87 5.39 11.57
N GLY A 158 -17.29 5.94 12.72
CA GLY A 158 -17.66 7.35 12.84
C GLY A 158 -16.50 8.30 12.49
N ALA A 159 -15.30 8.06 13.02
CA ALA A 159 -14.10 8.84 12.71
C ALA A 159 -13.76 8.80 11.21
N LEU A 160 -13.98 7.65 10.56
CA LEU A 160 -13.76 7.48 9.13
C LEU A 160 -14.81 8.20 8.28
N ASP A 161 -16.08 8.18 8.69
CA ASP A 161 -17.15 8.92 8.03
C ASP A 161 -16.92 10.43 8.12
N GLU A 162 -16.52 10.93 9.29
CA GLU A 162 -16.13 12.34 9.47
C GLU A 162 -14.93 12.73 8.59
N LEU A 163 -13.94 11.83 8.45
CA LEU A 163 -12.82 12.05 7.54
C LEU A 163 -13.28 12.13 6.09
N ILE A 164 -14.19 11.25 5.65
CA ILE A 164 -14.76 11.25 4.31
C ILE A 164 -15.52 12.55 4.04
N GLU A 165 -16.34 12.99 4.99
CA GLU A 165 -17.07 14.26 4.90
C GLU A 165 -16.09 15.43 4.77
N CYS A 166 -15.03 15.43 5.58
CA CYS A 166 -13.98 16.45 5.50
C CYS A 166 -13.30 16.44 4.13
N LEU A 167 -13.06 15.30 3.49
CA LEU A 167 -12.43 15.31 2.15
C LEU A 167 -13.28 16.02 1.09
N GLY A 168 -14.59 16.15 1.32
CA GLY A 168 -15.54 16.75 0.40
C GLY A 168 -15.94 15.81 -0.74
N PRO A 169 -16.92 16.21 -1.56
CA PRO A 169 -17.50 15.37 -2.59
C PRO A 169 -16.48 15.01 -3.67
N ARG A 170 -16.63 13.80 -4.26
CA ARG A 170 -15.90 13.45 -5.48
C ARG A 170 -16.33 14.36 -6.63
N GLN A 171 -15.38 14.68 -7.51
CA GLN A 171 -15.74 15.29 -8.79
C GLN A 171 -16.64 14.33 -9.56
N THR A 172 -17.68 14.86 -10.18
CA THR A 172 -18.74 14.10 -10.89
C THR A 172 -18.12 13.16 -11.94
N GLY A 173 -18.38 11.86 -11.83
CA GLY A 173 -17.92 10.83 -12.78
C GLY A 173 -17.24 9.59 -12.16
N GLY A 174 -16.96 9.59 -10.86
CA GLY A 174 -16.34 8.43 -10.18
C GLY A 174 -17.29 7.25 -9.94
N ASN A 175 -16.77 6.03 -10.01
CA ASN A 175 -17.52 4.82 -9.66
C ASN A 175 -17.90 4.83 -8.17
N ALA A 176 -19.20 4.85 -7.85
CA ALA A 176 -19.71 4.88 -6.47
C ALA A 176 -19.22 3.72 -5.59
N LYS A 177 -18.80 2.60 -6.20
CA LYS A 177 -18.25 1.43 -5.50
C LYS A 177 -16.75 1.56 -5.20
N PHE A 178 -16.09 2.55 -5.76
CA PHE A 178 -14.68 2.83 -5.50
C PHE A 178 -14.54 3.54 -4.14
N PRO A 179 -13.59 3.17 -3.26
CA PRO A 179 -13.39 3.79 -1.95
C PRO A 179 -12.92 5.26 -2.03
N ASP A 180 -13.24 6.05 -1.00
CA ASP A 180 -12.78 7.43 -0.84
C ASP A 180 -11.46 7.54 -0.09
N VAL A 181 -11.23 6.63 0.87
CA VAL A 181 -10.06 6.63 1.74
C VAL A 181 -9.31 5.32 1.59
N PHE A 182 -7.99 5.41 1.42
CA PHE A 182 -7.11 4.26 1.35
C PHE A 182 -6.10 4.28 2.49
N ALA A 183 -5.76 3.13 3.05
CA ALA A 183 -4.63 2.97 3.95
C ALA A 183 -3.61 2.00 3.36
N VAL A 184 -2.32 2.30 3.51
CA VAL A 184 -1.23 1.41 3.07
C VAL A 184 -0.43 0.98 4.26
N PHE A 185 -0.40 -0.31 4.51
CA PHE A 185 0.42 -0.95 5.52
C PHE A 185 1.72 -1.44 4.88
N ASP A 186 2.76 -0.62 4.93
CA ASP A 186 4.08 -0.96 4.43
C ASP A 186 4.86 -1.82 5.44
N GLY A 187 5.60 -2.81 4.94
CA GLY A 187 6.29 -3.80 5.77
C GLY A 187 5.34 -4.76 6.50
N ALA A 188 4.18 -5.08 5.92
CA ALA A 188 3.12 -5.85 6.56
C ALA A 188 3.50 -7.30 6.93
N ALA A 189 4.63 -7.83 6.46
CA ALA A 189 5.16 -9.13 6.89
C ALA A 189 5.35 -9.21 8.42
N ALA A 190 5.66 -8.10 9.08
CA ALA A 190 5.77 -8.06 10.55
C ALA A 190 4.43 -8.34 11.26
N LEU A 191 3.30 -8.12 10.60
CA LEU A 191 1.98 -8.38 11.20
C LEU A 191 1.60 -9.85 11.18
N THR A 192 2.23 -10.66 10.32
CA THR A 192 1.86 -12.07 10.15
C THR A 192 2.53 -12.99 11.16
N GLU A 193 3.48 -12.48 11.95
CA GLU A 193 4.11 -13.21 13.04
C GLU A 193 3.08 -13.58 14.11
N VAL A 194 3.04 -14.87 14.49
CA VAL A 194 2.11 -15.40 15.50
C VAL A 194 2.63 -15.01 16.88
N ARG A 195 1.75 -14.47 17.73
CA ARG A 195 2.12 -14.08 19.09
C ARG A 195 2.36 -15.33 19.94
N THR A 196 3.43 -15.36 20.73
CA THR A 196 3.70 -16.45 21.68
C THR A 196 2.59 -16.65 22.72
N SER A 197 1.73 -15.63 22.93
CA SER A 197 0.62 -15.65 23.89
C SER A 197 -0.77 -15.85 23.26
N SER A 198 -0.91 -15.82 21.92
CA SER A 198 -2.19 -16.05 21.25
C SER A 198 -1.99 -16.75 19.89
N ASN A 199 -2.89 -17.66 19.54
CA ASN A 199 -2.87 -18.30 18.21
C ASN A 199 -3.25 -17.34 17.05
N ARG A 200 -3.22 -16.02 17.26
CA ARG A 200 -3.61 -15.00 16.28
C ARG A 200 -2.48 -13.99 16.07
N SER A 201 -2.21 -13.70 14.81
CA SER A 201 -1.27 -12.65 14.41
C SER A 201 -1.96 -11.28 14.42
N TYR A 202 -1.18 -10.20 14.49
CA TYR A 202 -1.72 -8.84 14.40
C TYR A 202 -2.45 -8.60 13.07
N PHE A 203 -2.04 -9.29 12.02
CA PHE A 203 -2.71 -9.28 10.72
C PHE A 203 -4.16 -9.77 10.83
N ILE A 204 -4.39 -10.89 11.51
CA ILE A 204 -5.74 -11.47 11.66
C ILE A 204 -6.66 -10.53 12.45
N GLU A 205 -6.16 -9.96 13.54
CA GLU A 205 -6.93 -9.00 14.35
C GLU A 205 -7.28 -7.74 13.54
N LEU A 206 -6.30 -7.20 12.80
CA LEU A 206 -6.52 -6.05 11.93
C LEU A 206 -7.52 -6.38 10.81
N CYS A 207 -7.43 -7.54 10.18
CA CYS A 207 -8.40 -7.99 9.19
C CYS A 207 -9.82 -8.11 9.79
N SER A 208 -9.95 -8.54 11.05
CA SER A 208 -11.25 -8.58 11.74
C SER A 208 -11.85 -7.18 11.90
N VAL A 209 -11.05 -6.19 12.28
CA VAL A 209 -11.50 -4.79 12.36
C VAL A 209 -11.88 -4.27 10.97
N LEU A 210 -11.06 -4.56 9.95
CA LEU A 210 -11.33 -4.16 8.58
C LEU A 210 -12.61 -4.79 8.03
N HIS A 211 -12.92 -6.04 8.38
CA HIS A 211 -14.18 -6.69 8.02
C HIS A 211 -15.39 -5.87 8.49
N ASP A 212 -15.34 -5.38 9.73
CA ASP A 212 -16.41 -4.54 10.28
C ASP A 212 -16.50 -3.18 9.54
N LEU A 213 -15.45 -2.71 8.89
CA LEU A 213 -15.45 -1.51 8.03
C LEU A 213 -15.92 -1.78 6.59
N GLY A 214 -16.44 -2.97 6.27
CA GLY A 214 -16.80 -3.38 4.91
C GLY A 214 -17.76 -2.42 4.20
N ASN A 215 -18.72 -1.85 4.94
CA ASN A 215 -19.75 -0.95 4.43
C ASN A 215 -19.30 0.51 4.26
N VAL A 216 -18.11 0.86 4.78
CA VAL A 216 -17.58 2.23 4.70
C VAL A 216 -16.77 2.42 3.42
N SER A 217 -16.65 3.66 2.94
CA SER A 217 -15.88 4.04 1.75
C SER A 217 -14.36 4.03 1.99
N PHE A 218 -13.85 2.87 2.44
CA PHE A 218 -12.47 2.66 2.84
C PHE A 218 -11.88 1.38 2.25
N PHE A 219 -10.57 1.37 1.96
CA PHE A 219 -9.85 0.15 1.55
C PHE A 219 -8.39 0.14 2.02
N ALA A 220 -7.89 -1.04 2.41
CA ALA A 220 -6.51 -1.19 2.89
C ALA A 220 -5.62 -2.03 1.96
N PHE A 221 -4.39 -1.59 1.76
CA PHE A 221 -3.34 -2.33 1.05
C PHE A 221 -2.29 -2.84 2.04
N PHE A 222 -1.96 -4.13 1.98
CA PHE A 222 -0.86 -4.72 2.74
C PHE A 222 0.33 -4.99 1.82
N LEU A 223 1.42 -4.22 1.96
CA LEU A 223 2.63 -4.44 1.17
C LEU A 223 3.56 -5.43 1.88
N SER A 224 3.93 -6.50 1.18
CA SER A 224 5.00 -7.39 1.64
C SER A 224 6.08 -7.58 0.59
N THR A 225 7.32 -7.71 1.07
CA THR A 225 8.49 -8.09 0.28
C THR A 225 8.70 -9.60 0.21
N THR A 226 7.95 -10.37 1.00
CA THR A 226 7.99 -11.83 0.91
C THR A 226 7.27 -12.28 -0.36
N SER A 227 7.79 -13.34 -0.98
CA SER A 227 7.14 -13.98 -2.13
C SER A 227 6.06 -15.00 -1.71
N THR A 228 5.86 -15.19 -0.41
CA THR A 228 4.99 -16.21 0.14
C THR A 228 3.55 -15.70 0.25
N ILE A 229 2.74 -16.01 -0.76
CA ILE A 229 1.30 -15.65 -0.81
C ILE A 229 0.52 -16.19 0.39
N SER A 230 0.88 -17.36 0.90
CA SER A 230 0.17 -18.01 2.01
C SER A 230 0.26 -17.28 3.34
N GLN A 231 1.19 -16.34 3.51
CA GLN A 231 1.35 -15.63 4.79
C GLN A 231 0.18 -14.71 5.14
N PHE A 232 -0.53 -14.22 4.12
CA PHE A 232 -1.71 -13.36 4.28
C PHE A 232 -3.01 -14.14 4.07
N ALA A 233 -2.92 -15.45 3.88
CA ALA A 233 -4.11 -16.28 3.81
C ALA A 233 -4.73 -16.39 5.21
N MET A 234 -6.03 -16.13 5.29
CA MET A 234 -6.79 -16.38 6.52
C MET A 234 -6.68 -17.87 6.88
N PRO A 235 -6.32 -18.23 8.14
CA PRO A 235 -6.20 -19.63 8.52
C PRO A 235 -7.54 -20.35 8.39
N LYS A 236 -7.52 -21.53 7.74
CA LYS A 236 -8.70 -22.38 7.60
C LYS A 236 -9.11 -22.87 9.00
N GLY A 237 -10.26 -22.43 9.49
CA GLY A 237 -10.86 -22.96 10.72
C GLY A 237 -10.59 -22.18 12.01
N ILE A 238 -10.31 -20.88 11.96
CA ILE A 238 -10.39 -20.06 13.19
C ILE A 238 -11.84 -20.08 13.68
N ASN A 239 -12.06 -20.87 14.73
CA ASN A 239 -13.34 -20.98 15.43
C ASN A 239 -13.61 -19.67 16.17
N ASN A 240 -14.33 -18.75 15.52
CA ASN A 240 -15.23 -17.85 16.25
C ASN A 240 -16.55 -18.60 16.40
N SER A 241 -16.84 -19.07 17.61
CA SER A 241 -18.08 -19.75 17.99
C SER A 241 -19.35 -18.93 17.69
N HIS A 242 -19.22 -17.64 17.37
CA HIS A 242 -20.34 -16.74 17.13
C HIS A 242 -20.67 -16.42 15.66
N LYS A 243 -19.91 -16.89 14.65
CA LYS A 243 -20.19 -16.50 13.26
C LYS A 243 -19.95 -17.65 12.27
N VAL A 244 -20.94 -18.53 12.12
CA VAL A 244 -20.99 -19.61 11.10
C VAL A 244 -20.87 -19.05 9.67
N GLU A 245 -21.28 -17.80 9.44
CA GLU A 245 -21.18 -17.12 8.13
C GLU A 245 -19.73 -16.76 7.71
N LEU A 246 -18.82 -16.48 8.66
CA LEU A 246 -17.42 -16.14 8.34
C LEU A 246 -16.67 -17.31 7.67
N ARG A 247 -17.14 -18.55 7.83
CA ARG A 247 -16.55 -19.73 7.16
C ARG A 247 -16.75 -19.72 5.64
N LYS A 248 -17.70 -18.94 5.11
CA LYS A 248 -17.94 -18.79 3.67
C LYS A 248 -17.11 -17.68 3.03
N LEU A 249 -16.57 -16.76 3.84
CA LEU A 249 -15.76 -15.65 3.35
C LEU A 249 -14.35 -16.12 3.00
N LYS A 250 -13.87 -15.71 1.84
CA LYS A 250 -12.53 -16.00 1.34
C LYS A 250 -11.62 -14.82 1.64
N SER A 251 -10.36 -15.16 1.91
CA SER A 251 -9.29 -14.16 1.95
C SER A 251 -9.29 -13.38 0.64
N SER A 252 -9.07 -12.07 0.72
CA SER A 252 -8.84 -11.23 -0.45
C SER A 252 -7.71 -11.80 -1.30
N LEU A 253 -7.90 -11.79 -2.62
CA LEU A 253 -6.89 -12.26 -3.56
C LEU A 253 -5.72 -11.26 -3.58
N PRO A 254 -4.47 -11.72 -3.46
CA PRO A 254 -3.33 -10.84 -3.55
C PRO A 254 -3.30 -10.22 -4.95
N PHE A 255 -2.97 -8.93 -5.02
CA PHE A 255 -2.69 -8.27 -6.28
C PHE A 255 -1.24 -8.57 -6.68
N SER A 256 -1.07 -9.22 -7.84
CA SER A 256 0.24 -9.60 -8.39
C SER A 256 0.50 -9.04 -9.80
N ASP A 257 -0.42 -8.24 -10.34
CA ASP A 257 -0.43 -7.70 -11.71
C ASP A 257 0.54 -6.51 -11.89
N LEU A 258 1.71 -6.64 -11.27
CA LEU A 258 2.87 -5.77 -11.38
C LEU A 258 3.96 -6.46 -12.23
N GLY A 259 3.53 -7.18 -13.27
CA GLY A 259 4.41 -7.90 -14.19
C GLY A 259 5.19 -6.95 -15.10
N PHE A 260 6.29 -7.45 -15.67
CA PHE A 260 7.03 -6.72 -16.71
C PHE A 260 6.11 -6.38 -17.90
N ASP A 261 5.14 -7.24 -18.22
CA ASP A 261 4.28 -7.09 -19.40
C ASP A 261 3.44 -5.80 -19.39
N HIS A 262 2.95 -5.36 -18.22
CA HIS A 262 2.22 -4.10 -18.09
C HIS A 262 3.12 -2.87 -18.27
N LEU A 263 4.41 -2.99 -17.93
CA LEU A 263 5.41 -1.94 -18.14
C LEU A 263 5.94 -1.91 -19.58
N MET A 264 5.78 -3.02 -20.30
CA MET A 264 6.29 -3.24 -21.65
C MET A 264 5.25 -2.97 -22.75
N HIS A 265 3.99 -2.69 -22.40
CA HIS A 265 2.87 -2.66 -23.35
C HIS A 265 2.95 -1.57 -24.43
N ASN A 266 3.89 -0.62 -24.32
CA ASN A 266 4.13 0.40 -25.36
C ASN A 266 5.52 0.31 -26.01
N ARG A 267 6.31 -0.74 -25.74
CA ARG A 267 7.70 -0.92 -26.20
C ARG A 267 8.66 0.26 -25.94
N LYS A 268 8.25 1.29 -25.18
CA LYS A 268 9.06 2.49 -24.86
C LYS A 268 10.41 2.18 -24.19
N ILE A 269 10.53 1.00 -23.58
CA ILE A 269 11.81 0.50 -23.06
C ILE A 269 12.81 0.17 -24.18
N PHE A 270 12.33 -0.42 -25.29
CA PHE A 270 13.17 -0.82 -26.41
C PHE A 270 13.62 0.36 -27.29
N ASP A 271 13.00 1.52 -27.15
CA ASP A 271 13.50 2.76 -27.75
C ASP A 271 14.88 3.13 -27.20
N LYS A 272 15.10 2.84 -25.90
CA LYS A 272 16.33 3.18 -25.17
C LYS A 272 17.25 1.97 -24.93
N PHE A 273 16.71 0.80 -24.63
CA PHE A 273 17.46 -0.40 -24.22
C PHE A 273 17.28 -1.50 -25.27
N LYS A 274 18.34 -1.82 -26.03
CA LYS A 274 18.23 -2.69 -27.22
C LYS A 274 18.90 -4.04 -27.06
N THR A 275 19.77 -4.19 -26.06
CA THR A 275 20.53 -5.42 -25.82
C THR A 275 20.12 -6.11 -24.52
N ILE A 276 20.54 -7.37 -24.36
CA ILE A 276 20.32 -8.11 -23.11
C ILE A 276 21.07 -7.48 -21.92
N ASP A 277 22.22 -6.88 -22.19
CA ASP A 277 23.02 -6.17 -21.18
C ASP A 277 22.31 -4.87 -20.77
N ASP A 278 21.64 -4.20 -21.72
CA ASP A 278 20.86 -3.00 -21.43
C ASP A 278 19.68 -3.31 -20.51
N VAL A 279 18.91 -4.37 -20.79
CA VAL A 279 17.72 -4.70 -19.99
C VAL A 279 18.04 -5.22 -18.60
N THR A 280 19.24 -5.77 -18.40
CA THR A 280 19.75 -6.19 -17.09
C THR A 280 20.47 -5.07 -16.34
N SER A 281 20.69 -3.92 -16.98
CA SER A 281 21.33 -2.77 -16.34
C SER A 281 20.45 -2.17 -15.24
N THR A 282 21.11 -1.63 -14.21
CA THR A 282 20.44 -0.84 -13.16
C THR A 282 19.64 0.32 -13.73
N GLU A 283 20.12 0.92 -14.83
CA GLU A 283 19.44 2.03 -15.51
C GLU A 283 18.10 1.61 -16.12
N CYS A 284 18.04 0.43 -16.75
CA CYS A 284 16.78 -0.12 -17.25
C CYS A 284 15.81 -0.44 -16.11
N ILE A 285 16.31 -1.05 -15.04
CA ILE A 285 15.50 -1.32 -13.84
C ILE A 285 14.92 -0.02 -13.26
N MET A 286 15.73 1.02 -13.10
CA MET A 286 15.26 2.32 -12.63
C MET A 286 14.28 2.99 -13.62
N TYR A 287 14.53 2.87 -14.93
CA TYR A 287 13.64 3.41 -15.97
C TYR A 287 12.26 2.76 -15.95
N MET A 288 12.16 1.48 -15.55
CA MET A 288 10.89 0.79 -15.26
C MET A 288 10.16 1.32 -14.01
N GLY A 289 10.64 2.40 -13.38
CA GLY A 289 10.05 2.94 -12.16
C GLY A 289 10.24 2.04 -10.95
N ARG A 290 11.25 1.15 -10.97
CA ARG A 290 11.59 0.25 -9.86
C ARG A 290 12.70 0.85 -9.01
N PRO A 291 12.38 1.55 -7.91
CA PRO A 291 13.39 1.92 -6.93
C PRO A 291 13.96 0.64 -6.31
N LEU A 292 15.26 0.43 -6.48
CA LEU A 292 16.04 -0.59 -5.78
C LEU A 292 16.24 -0.20 -4.31
#